data_AF-A0A522WAQ1-F1
#
_entry.id   AF-A0A522WAQ1-F1
#
_cell.length_a   1.000
_cell.length_b   1.000
_cell.length_c   1.000
_cell.angle_alpha   90.00
_cell.angle_beta   90.00
_cell.angle_gamma   90.00
#
_symmetry.space_group_name_H-M   'P 1'
#
loop_
_entity.id
_entity.type
_entity.pdbx_description
1 polymer ?
#
loop_
_entity_poly.entity_id
_entity_poly.type
_entity_poly.pdbx_seq_one_letter_code
_entity_poly.pdbx_strand_id
1 'polypeptide(L)'
;FRTELEGMIPTYGDLVAITHDMPRWGQGGEVVDWDSSGNAGTSGSPSWQDVVMTLSEPMEWTEGATHYIALRRRDGRLAGPFEVEAVAGEGFQVRFLGPMTVTPYTANREERTYFSFGPGEKWTQLARVRSIRPRADQVEVSVVAEDARVHVN
;
A
#
# COMPACT_ATOMS: atom_id res chain seq x y z
N PHE A 1 11.26 1.90 13.84
CA PHE A 1 11.36 0.64 13.08
C PHE A 1 12.64 0.67 12.24
N ARG A 2 12.99 -0.42 11.56
CA ARG A 2 14.11 -0.48 10.62
C ARG A 2 13.58 -0.85 9.23
N THR A 3 14.20 -0.29 8.21
CA THR A 3 13.90 -0.50 6.78
C THR A 3 15.22 -0.45 6.03
N GLU A 4 15.25 -0.79 4.74
CA GLU A 4 16.45 -0.72 3.92
C GLU A 4 16.68 0.72 3.45
N LEU A 5 16.97 0.92 2.18
CA LEU A 5 17.30 2.24 1.63
C LEU A 5 16.08 3.17 1.59
N GLU A 6 14.85 2.66 1.68
CA GLU A 6 13.65 3.50 1.62
C GLU A 6 13.46 4.34 2.88
N GLY A 7 14.14 3.98 3.98
CA GLY A 7 14.24 4.84 5.14
C GLY A 7 14.99 6.15 4.90
N MET A 8 15.70 6.28 3.77
CA MET A 8 16.34 7.54 3.34
C MET A 8 15.40 8.47 2.56
N ILE A 9 14.22 7.99 2.14
CA ILE A 9 13.24 8.81 1.40
C ILE A 9 12.61 9.90 2.28
N PRO A 10 12.12 9.62 3.50
CA PRO A 10 11.52 10.66 4.33
C PRO A 10 12.55 11.65 4.87
N THR A 11 12.05 12.77 5.37
CA THR A 11 12.79 13.79 6.12
C THR A 11 12.12 14.05 7.47
N TYR A 12 12.78 14.84 8.33
CA TYR A 12 12.23 15.18 9.65
C TYR A 12 10.86 15.86 9.50
N GLY A 13 9.86 15.37 10.23
CA GLY A 13 8.50 15.92 10.24
C GLY A 13 7.56 15.35 9.17
N ASP A 14 8.07 14.55 8.22
CA ASP A 14 7.25 13.92 7.20
C ASP A 14 6.24 12.94 7.80
N LEU A 15 5.05 12.92 7.21
CA LEU A 15 4.00 11.97 7.53
C LEU A 15 4.25 10.68 6.74
N VAL A 16 4.40 9.57 7.46
CA VAL A 16 4.60 8.24 6.90
C VAL A 16 3.46 7.33 7.29
N ALA A 17 3.14 6.38 6.41
CA ALA A 17 2.17 5.33 6.62
C ALA A 17 2.91 4.04 6.96
N ILE A 18 2.53 3.40 8.06
CA ILE A 18 3.16 2.18 8.57
C ILE A 18 2.14 1.06 8.57
N THR A 19 2.52 -0.06 8.00
CA THR A 19 1.67 -1.24 7.90
C THR A 19 2.44 -2.43 8.40
N HIS A 20 1.82 -3.18 9.31
CA HIS A 20 2.41 -4.36 9.91
C HIS A 20 1.29 -5.28 10.38
N ASP A 21 1.51 -6.58 10.23
CA ASP A 21 0.60 -7.66 10.64
C ASP A 21 0.50 -7.85 12.18
N MET A 22 0.84 -6.81 12.97
CA MET A 22 0.51 -6.79 14.40
C MET A 22 -0.99 -6.50 14.52
N PRO A 23 -1.71 -7.09 15.49
CA PRO A 23 -3.14 -7.26 15.37
C PRO A 23 -3.85 -5.91 15.24
N ARG A 24 -4.30 -5.61 14.00
CA ARG A 24 -5.21 -4.52 13.56
C ARG A 24 -4.61 -3.29 12.83
N TRP A 25 -3.37 -3.28 12.34
CA TRP A 25 -2.83 -2.14 11.55
C TRP A 25 -2.81 -2.34 10.03
N GLY A 26 -3.44 -3.41 9.54
CA GLY A 26 -3.51 -3.75 8.12
C GLY A 26 -2.50 -4.83 7.73
N GLN A 27 -2.74 -5.42 6.55
CA GLN A 27 -1.89 -6.42 5.92
C GLN A 27 -1.05 -5.72 4.85
N GLY A 28 0.20 -6.15 4.64
CA GLY A 28 1.08 -5.52 3.66
C GLY A 28 2.04 -6.52 3.05
N GLY A 29 2.56 -6.17 1.88
CA GLY A 29 3.45 -7.00 1.09
C GLY A 29 3.72 -6.38 -0.27
N GLU A 30 3.98 -7.21 -1.27
CA GLU A 30 4.36 -6.81 -2.63
C GLU A 30 3.32 -7.20 -3.67
N VAL A 31 3.22 -6.39 -4.72
CA VAL A 31 2.44 -6.72 -5.92
C VAL A 31 3.25 -7.69 -6.78
N VAL A 32 2.69 -8.88 -7.01
CA VAL A 32 3.33 -9.94 -7.78
C VAL A 32 3.01 -9.81 -9.26
N ASP A 33 1.75 -9.53 -9.57
CA ASP A 33 1.25 -9.36 -10.92
C ASP A 33 0.00 -8.47 -10.92
N TRP A 34 -0.36 -7.90 -12.07
CA TRP A 34 -1.60 -7.15 -12.21
C TRP A 34 -2.09 -7.20 -13.65
N ASP A 35 -3.40 -7.37 -13.79
CA ASP A 35 -4.08 -7.43 -15.07
C ASP A 35 -5.05 -6.25 -15.22
N SER A 36 -4.88 -5.51 -16.31
CA SER A 36 -5.80 -4.44 -16.76
C SER A 36 -6.53 -4.80 -18.05
N SER A 37 -6.34 -6.02 -18.56
CA SER A 37 -6.89 -6.50 -19.83
C SER A 37 -8.38 -6.81 -19.77
N GLY A 38 -8.96 -6.88 -18.56
CA GLY A 38 -10.41 -7.06 -18.33
C GLY A 38 -11.28 -5.99 -18.99
N ASN A 39 -10.72 -4.84 -19.38
CA ASN A 39 -11.36 -3.85 -20.24
C ASN A 39 -10.32 -3.15 -21.13
N ALA A 40 -10.19 -3.59 -22.38
CA ALA A 40 -9.55 -2.79 -23.42
C ALA A 40 -10.37 -1.51 -23.59
N GLY A 41 -9.81 -0.35 -23.26
CA GLY A 41 -10.45 0.92 -23.58
C GLY A 41 -10.77 0.97 -25.08
N THR A 42 -11.80 1.72 -25.47
CA THR A 42 -12.35 1.79 -26.85
C THR A 42 -11.34 2.29 -27.92
N SER A 43 -10.06 2.45 -27.56
CA SER A 43 -8.97 2.98 -28.37
C SER A 43 -7.63 2.24 -28.20
N GLY A 44 -7.60 1.04 -27.59
CA GLY A 44 -6.35 0.28 -27.40
C GLY A 44 -5.43 0.82 -26.31
N SER A 45 -5.89 1.79 -25.50
CA SER A 45 -5.25 2.18 -24.25
C SER A 45 -5.75 1.31 -23.09
N PRO A 46 -4.89 0.95 -22.12
CA PRO A 46 -5.33 0.25 -20.91
C PRO A 46 -6.43 1.06 -20.23
N SER A 47 -7.57 0.43 -19.93
CA SER A 47 -8.49 1.04 -18.98
C SER A 47 -7.95 0.74 -17.59
N TRP A 48 -7.81 1.78 -16.76
CA TRP A 48 -7.41 1.61 -15.37
C TRP A 48 -8.56 1.13 -14.48
N GLN A 49 -9.66 0.66 -15.08
CA GLN A 49 -10.87 0.18 -14.41
C GLN A 49 -10.84 -1.35 -14.31
N ASP A 50 -11.54 -1.90 -13.31
CA ASP A 50 -11.68 -3.34 -13.07
C ASP A 50 -10.36 -4.11 -13.04
N VAL A 51 -9.30 -3.45 -12.54
CA VAL A 51 -7.97 -4.06 -12.42
C VAL A 51 -8.04 -5.19 -11.41
N VAL A 52 -7.46 -6.34 -11.76
CA VAL A 52 -7.24 -7.46 -10.84
C VAL A 52 -5.75 -7.53 -10.53
N MET A 53 -5.41 -7.58 -9.25
CA MET A 53 -4.02 -7.59 -8.80
C MET A 53 -3.74 -8.84 -7.99
N THR A 54 -2.60 -9.46 -8.25
CA THR A 54 -2.08 -10.62 -7.52
C THR A 54 -1.01 -10.16 -6.53
N LEU A 55 -1.14 -10.57 -5.28
CA LEU A 55 -0.32 -10.17 -4.13
C LEU A 55 0.62 -11.30 -3.70
N SER A 56 1.64 -10.98 -2.90
CA SER A 56 2.58 -11.96 -2.33
C SER A 56 1.99 -12.77 -1.17
N GLU A 57 1.00 -12.23 -0.48
CA GLU A 57 0.33 -12.85 0.67
C GLU A 57 -1.17 -13.01 0.41
N PRO A 58 -1.82 -14.04 0.99
CA PRO A 58 -3.27 -14.14 0.95
C PRO A 58 -3.89 -13.07 1.85
N MET A 59 -4.99 -12.46 1.42
CA MET A 59 -5.68 -11.41 2.18
C MET A 59 -6.77 -11.98 3.08
N GLU A 60 -6.73 -11.58 4.35
CA GLU A 60 -7.84 -11.80 5.29
C GLU A 60 -8.90 -10.72 5.14
N TRP A 61 -10.13 -11.13 4.83
CA TRP A 61 -11.27 -10.24 4.66
C TRP A 61 -12.18 -10.25 5.90
N THR A 62 -12.63 -9.07 6.32
CA THR A 62 -13.63 -8.93 7.39
C THR A 62 -15.04 -8.88 6.79
N GLU A 63 -15.90 -9.82 7.17
CA GLU A 63 -17.29 -9.85 6.71
C GLU A 63 -18.02 -8.54 7.03
N GLY A 64 -18.76 -8.01 6.05
CA GLY A 64 -19.53 -6.77 6.18
C GLY A 64 -18.71 -5.47 6.20
N ALA A 65 -17.39 -5.52 6.01
CA ALA A 65 -16.54 -4.34 5.94
C ALA A 65 -16.07 -4.05 4.50
N THR A 66 -16.06 -2.77 4.13
CA THR A 66 -15.37 -2.28 2.93
C THR A 66 -13.86 -2.33 3.16
N HIS A 67 -13.10 -2.82 2.19
CA HIS A 67 -11.64 -2.88 2.27
C HIS A 67 -10.99 -1.95 1.26
N TYR A 68 -9.80 -1.52 1.63
CA TYR A 68 -9.02 -0.58 0.87
C TYR A 68 -7.60 -1.09 0.68
N ILE A 69 -7.01 -0.75 -0.45
CA ILE A 69 -5.60 -0.98 -0.74
C ILE A 69 -4.92 0.33 -1.13
N ALA A 70 -3.74 0.59 -0.58
CA ALA A 70 -2.87 1.69 -0.99
C ALA A 70 -1.56 1.14 -1.54
N LEU A 71 -1.01 1.77 -2.58
CA LEU A 71 0.20 1.34 -3.27
C LEU A 71 1.34 2.34 -3.06
N ARG A 72 2.53 1.85 -2.70
CA ARG A 72 3.72 2.68 -2.53
C ARG A 72 4.33 3.00 -3.89
N ARG A 73 4.28 4.28 -4.28
CA ARG A 73 5.00 4.77 -5.46
C ARG A 73 6.50 4.73 -5.22
N ARG A 74 7.26 4.81 -6.33
CA ARG A 74 8.73 4.89 -6.33
C ARG A 74 9.27 6.08 -5.54
N ASP A 75 8.51 7.17 -5.45
CA ASP A 75 8.86 8.36 -4.65
C ASP A 75 8.50 8.22 -3.15
N GLY A 76 8.06 7.03 -2.72
CA GLY A 76 7.64 6.72 -1.35
C GLY A 76 6.23 7.19 -0.99
N ARG A 77 5.54 7.96 -1.85
CA ARG A 77 4.16 8.39 -1.59
C ARG A 77 3.17 7.27 -1.82
N LEU A 78 2.05 7.30 -1.11
CA LEU A 78 0.95 6.37 -1.34
C LEU A 78 0.04 6.83 -2.48
N ALA A 79 -0.33 5.89 -3.35
CA ALA A 79 -1.46 5.99 -4.27
C ALA A 79 -2.67 5.30 -3.63
N GLY A 80 -3.85 5.91 -3.71
CA GLY A 80 -5.05 5.44 -3.03
C GLY A 80 -5.32 6.17 -1.70
N PRO A 81 -6.07 5.56 -0.76
CA PRO A 81 -6.57 4.18 -0.82
C PRO A 81 -7.60 3.97 -1.94
N PHE A 82 -7.53 2.81 -2.60
CA PHE A 82 -8.49 2.35 -3.60
C PHE A 82 -9.42 1.32 -2.95
N GLU A 83 -10.72 1.43 -3.21
CA GLU A 83 -11.69 0.43 -2.76
C GLU A 83 -11.52 -0.87 -3.54
N VAL A 84 -11.50 -2.00 -2.83
CA VAL A 84 -11.28 -3.32 -3.41
C VAL A 84 -12.23 -4.37 -2.83
N GLU A 85 -12.42 -5.44 -3.60
CA GLU A 85 -13.16 -6.62 -3.17
C GLU A 85 -12.39 -7.91 -3.47
N ALA A 86 -12.81 -8.99 -2.80
CA ALA A 86 -12.24 -10.31 -2.98
C ALA A 86 -12.59 -10.88 -4.36
N VAL A 87 -11.62 -11.55 -5.00
CA VAL A 87 -11.90 -12.41 -6.15
C VAL A 87 -12.29 -13.79 -5.62
N ALA A 88 -13.47 -14.28 -6.02
CA ALA A 88 -14.04 -15.51 -5.48
C ALA A 88 -13.13 -16.73 -5.73
N GLY A 89 -12.71 -17.39 -4.66
CA GLY A 89 -11.81 -18.55 -4.71
C GLY A 89 -10.32 -18.21 -4.80
N GLU A 90 -9.96 -16.93 -4.93
CA GLU A 90 -8.59 -16.48 -5.19
C GLU A 90 -8.08 -15.61 -4.02
N GLY A 91 -7.51 -16.24 -2.99
CA GLY A 91 -7.09 -15.56 -1.76
C GLY A 91 -5.97 -14.54 -1.92
N PHE A 92 -5.19 -14.62 -3.01
CA PHE A 92 -4.09 -13.72 -3.33
C PHE A 92 -4.50 -12.60 -4.29
N GLN A 93 -5.77 -12.55 -4.70
CA GLN A 93 -6.25 -11.60 -5.69
C GLN A 93 -7.22 -10.59 -5.10
N VAL A 94 -7.07 -9.35 -5.54
CA VAL A 94 -7.98 -8.25 -5.23
C VAL A 94 -8.48 -7.63 -6.52
N ARG A 95 -9.78 -7.30 -6.59
CA ARG A 95 -10.36 -6.54 -7.69
C ARG A 95 -10.62 -5.10 -7.26
N PHE A 96 -10.19 -4.15 -8.08
CA PHE A 96 -10.41 -2.73 -7.86
C PHE A 96 -11.82 -2.33 -8.29
N LEU A 97 -12.55 -1.61 -7.42
CA LEU A 97 -13.90 -1.11 -7.69
C LEU A 97 -13.94 0.25 -8.37
N GLY A 98 -12.78 0.89 -8.52
CA GLY A 98 -12.61 2.18 -9.18
C GLY A 98 -11.28 2.26 -9.93
N PRO A 99 -11.05 3.36 -10.67
CA PRO A 99 -9.88 3.48 -11.51
C PRO A 99 -8.59 3.55 -10.67
N MET A 100 -7.61 2.70 -10.98
CA MET A 100 -6.27 2.80 -10.45
C MET A 100 -5.54 4.00 -11.09
N THR A 101 -4.68 4.69 -10.34
CA THR A 101 -3.97 5.90 -10.82
C THR A 101 -2.46 5.74 -10.87
N VAL A 102 -1.95 4.51 -10.76
CA VAL A 102 -0.52 4.20 -10.72
C VAL A 102 -0.28 2.86 -11.41
N THR A 103 0.83 2.72 -12.11
CA THR A 103 1.28 1.44 -12.67
C THR A 103 2.17 0.71 -11.65
N PRO A 104 1.77 -0.47 -11.12
CA PRO A 104 2.64 -1.26 -10.26
C PRO A 104 3.86 -1.76 -11.03
N TYR A 105 5.01 -1.71 -10.37
CA TYR A 105 6.23 -2.37 -10.81
C TYR A 105 6.30 -3.79 -10.23
N THR A 106 6.33 -4.80 -11.11
CA THR A 106 6.32 -6.23 -10.75
C THR A 106 7.49 -7.02 -11.33
N ALA A 107 8.41 -6.36 -12.03
CA ALA A 107 9.59 -6.99 -12.61
C ALA A 107 10.75 -7.10 -11.59
N ASN A 108 11.96 -7.43 -12.05
CA ASN A 108 13.10 -7.84 -11.21
C ASN A 108 14.30 -6.87 -11.23
N ARG A 109 14.14 -5.65 -11.73
CA ARG A 109 15.23 -4.65 -11.82
C ARG A 109 15.26 -3.67 -10.65
N GLU A 110 14.16 -3.52 -9.93
CA GLU A 110 14.05 -2.73 -8.70
C GLU A 110 13.05 -3.40 -7.75
N GLU A 111 12.86 -2.82 -6.57
CA GLU A 111 11.87 -3.30 -5.61
C GLU A 111 10.46 -3.31 -6.21
N ARG A 112 9.71 -4.38 -5.95
CA ARG A 112 8.31 -4.48 -6.35
C ARG A 112 7.49 -3.40 -5.65
N THR A 113 6.37 -3.04 -6.26
CA THR A 113 5.44 -2.11 -5.62
C THR A 113 4.87 -2.72 -4.35
N TYR A 114 5.11 -2.05 -3.22
CA TYR A 114 4.52 -2.46 -1.95
C TYR A 114 3.06 -2.03 -1.85
N PHE A 115 2.26 -2.83 -1.16
CA PHE A 115 0.87 -2.51 -0.85
C PHE A 115 0.59 -2.49 0.65
N SER A 116 -0.52 -1.85 0.98
CA SER A 116 -1.09 -1.74 2.32
C SER A 116 -2.59 -1.99 2.22
N PHE A 117 -3.12 -2.98 2.92
CA PHE A 117 -4.49 -3.47 2.80
C PHE A 117 -5.20 -3.54 4.15
N GLY A 118 -6.50 -3.25 4.20
CA GLY A 118 -7.31 -3.49 5.38
C GLY A 118 -8.72 -2.91 5.34
N PRO A 119 -9.55 -3.20 6.36
CA PRO A 119 -10.93 -2.75 6.42
C PRO A 119 -11.05 -1.28 6.89
N GLY A 120 -11.92 -0.51 6.23
CA GLY A 120 -12.20 0.89 6.60
C GLY A 120 -10.94 1.75 6.61
N GLU A 121 -10.61 2.32 7.77
CA GLU A 121 -9.37 3.11 7.95
C GLU A 121 -8.18 2.27 8.49
N LYS A 122 -8.41 0.98 8.78
CA LYS A 122 -7.40 0.08 9.39
C LYS A 122 -6.56 -0.64 8.34
N TRP A 123 -6.12 0.09 7.34
CA TRP A 123 -5.16 -0.39 6.34
C TRP A 123 -3.76 0.15 6.61
N THR A 124 -3.61 1.17 7.47
CA THR A 124 -2.30 1.72 7.89
C THR A 124 -2.40 2.43 9.24
N GLN A 125 -1.25 2.67 9.87
CA GLN A 125 -1.08 3.61 10.97
C GLN A 125 -0.23 4.78 10.50
N LEU A 126 -0.78 6.00 10.55
CA LEU A 126 -0.03 7.22 10.26
C LEU A 126 0.90 7.57 11.42
N ALA A 127 2.10 8.04 11.08
CA ALA A 127 3.10 8.47 12.05
C ALA A 127 3.97 9.59 11.48
N ARG A 128 4.50 10.46 12.34
CA ARG A 128 5.45 11.53 11.97
C ARG A 128 6.88 11.13 12.25
N VAL A 129 7.76 11.39 11.29
CA VAL A 129 9.20 11.12 11.41
C VAL A 129 9.86 12.07 12.40
N ARG A 130 10.59 11.50 13.36
CA ARG A 130 11.37 12.22 14.38
C ARG A 130 12.87 12.16 14.16
N SER A 131 13.39 11.07 13.60
CA SER A 131 14.80 10.98 13.25
C SER A 131 15.04 9.86 12.26
N ILE A 132 16.06 10.05 11.43
CA ILE A 132 16.55 9.06 10.46
C ILE A 132 18.02 8.85 10.76
N ARG A 133 18.42 7.60 10.99
CA ARG A 133 19.79 7.23 11.31
C ARG A 133 20.24 6.08 10.40
N PRO A 134 21.13 6.33 9.44
CA PRO A 134 21.76 5.26 8.67
C PRO A 134 22.55 4.31 9.58
N ARG A 135 22.41 3.01 9.36
CA ARG A 135 23.04 1.90 10.11
C ARG A 135 23.54 0.84 9.13
N ALA A 136 24.75 1.01 8.61
CA ALA A 136 25.34 0.12 7.63
C ALA A 136 24.41 -0.10 6.41
N ASP A 137 23.80 -1.27 6.30
CA ASP A 137 22.87 -1.71 5.25
C ASP A 137 21.39 -1.35 5.53
N GLN A 138 21.08 -0.84 6.72
CA GLN A 138 19.72 -0.49 7.11
C GLN A 138 19.60 0.97 7.55
N VAL A 139 18.36 1.45 7.59
CA VAL A 139 18.01 2.78 8.09
C VAL A 139 17.07 2.65 9.27
N GLU A 140 17.47 3.24 10.39
CA GLU A 140 16.66 3.32 11.59
C GLU A 140 15.81 4.59 11.54
N VAL A 141 14.48 4.41 11.46
CA VAL A 141 13.51 5.50 11.44
C VAL A 141 12.74 5.51 12.76
N SER A 142 12.82 6.63 13.48
CA SER A 142 12.03 6.89 14.68
C SER A 142 10.83 7.75 14.32
N VAL A 143 9.65 7.35 14.79
CA VAL A 143 8.38 8.01 14.49
C VAL A 143 7.52 8.16 15.75
N VAL A 144 6.57 9.08 15.71
CA VAL A 144 5.49 9.21 16.71
C VAL A 144 4.17 9.00 15.99
N ALA A 145 3.28 8.19 16.56
CA ALA A 145 1.95 7.96 15.99
C ALA A 145 1.19 9.28 15.83
N GLU A 146 0.59 9.47 14.66
CA GLU A 146 -0.24 10.63 14.34
C GLU A 146 -1.71 10.27 14.62
N ASP A 147 -2.43 11.17 15.29
CA ASP A 147 -3.87 11.04 15.54
C ASP A 147 -4.56 12.38 15.22
N ALA A 148 -5.70 12.34 14.53
CA ALA A 148 -6.44 13.55 14.17
C ALA A 148 -6.79 14.44 15.37
N ARG A 149 -6.93 13.86 16.57
CA ARG A 149 -7.21 14.57 17.83
C ARG A 149 -6.11 15.53 18.27
N VAL A 150 -4.89 15.41 17.75
CA VAL A 150 -3.81 16.37 18.07
C VAL A 150 -3.90 17.68 17.27
N HIS A 151 -4.86 17.79 16.33
CA HIS A 151 -5.06 18.99 15.50
C HIS A 151 -6.39 19.73 15.77
N VAL A 152 -7.19 19.29 16.74
CA VAL A 152 -8.38 20.03 17.19
C VAL A 152 -7.97 20.98 18.32
N ASN A 153 -7.96 22.27 17.99
CA ASN A 153 -7.94 23.39 18.95
C ASN A 153 -9.37 23.89 19.18
#